data_AF-A0A9J6ZTC9-F1
#
_entry.id   AF-A0A9J6ZTC9-F1
#
_cell.length_a   1.000
_cell.length_b   1.000
_cell.length_c   1.000
_cell.angle_alpha   90.00
_cell.angle_beta   90.00
_cell.angle_gamma   90.00
#
_symmetry.space_group_name_H-M   'P 1'
#
loop_
_entity.id
_entity.type
_entity.pdbx_description
1 polymer ?
#
loop_
_entity_poly.entity_id
_entity_poly.type
_entity_poly.pdbx_seq_one_letter_code
_entity_poly.pdbx_strand_id
1 'polypeptide(L)'
;MTTEPIVKKRITVLDALRGFALISIMLLHNVERFEIYGYLPVQPDWLNSLDSIIWDSMFFMFGGKSYAIFALLFGVTFFIQSHNQEKIGKDFRPRFILRMFWLLLFGLFNTLFYQGEILVFYALVALFILPFARLSNKALFVSAVFFLLQPLYWIRLIIAIQHPELPLGEPVYMEWYARVGNVFTEGNMFEIMKSNITNGRIATILWCWENGRVDQSLGLFLLGFWLGRKALLMESESSIKTWKKVLIISAIAFLPLYILQSHTDIFCKYESVSGMLSNVIRLWSNLALMFVWVSGFILLFYKTRAFKWLNVLSPVGRMSLSNYLIQSIIGSFIYYNMGLSMYKYAGYSECLLIGILLAALQIGYSTWWFKTHKRGPLESIWHKLTWLGKKD
;
A
#
# COMPACT_ATOMS: atom_id res chain seq x y z
N MET A 1 -33.46 -21.51 -25.74
CA MET A 1 -32.07 -21.40 -25.24
C MET A 1 -32.11 -20.69 -23.90
N THR A 2 -31.99 -21.47 -22.83
CA THR A 2 -31.96 -21.00 -21.45
C THR A 2 -30.76 -20.10 -21.23
N THR A 3 -31.03 -18.87 -20.81
CA THR A 3 -30.04 -17.87 -20.41
C THR A 3 -29.35 -18.32 -19.12
N GLU A 4 -28.23 -19.03 -19.25
CA GLU A 4 -27.35 -19.26 -18.11
C GLU A 4 -26.90 -17.90 -17.54
N PRO A 5 -26.97 -17.70 -16.21
CA PRO A 5 -26.45 -16.49 -15.61
C PRO A 5 -24.94 -16.51 -15.85
N ILE A 6 -24.41 -15.52 -16.55
CA ILE A 6 -22.97 -15.29 -16.68
C ILE A 6 -22.42 -15.12 -15.26
N VAL A 7 -21.95 -16.21 -14.66
CA VAL A 7 -21.23 -16.20 -13.39
C VAL A 7 -19.99 -15.35 -13.69
N LYS A 8 -20.02 -14.09 -13.26
CA LYS A 8 -18.87 -13.18 -13.31
C LYS A 8 -17.68 -13.92 -12.71
N LYS A 9 -16.81 -14.47 -13.54
CA LYS A 9 -15.67 -15.28 -13.11
C LYS A 9 -14.77 -14.37 -12.27
N ARG A 10 -14.79 -14.61 -10.95
CA ARG A 10 -14.04 -13.84 -9.98
C ARG A 10 -12.54 -14.02 -10.25
N ILE A 11 -11.78 -12.92 -10.24
CA ILE A 11 -10.34 -12.96 -10.45
C ILE A 11 -9.68 -13.33 -9.12
N THR A 12 -9.51 -14.62 -8.85
CA THR A 12 -9.00 -15.09 -7.54
C THR A 12 -7.59 -14.63 -7.25
N VAL A 13 -6.72 -14.53 -8.27
CA VAL A 13 -5.34 -14.03 -8.10
C VAL A 13 -5.31 -12.58 -7.58
N LEU A 14 -6.29 -11.76 -7.96
CA LEU A 14 -6.40 -10.38 -7.50
C LEU A 14 -6.67 -10.33 -6.00
N ASP A 15 -7.59 -11.18 -5.50
CA ASP A 15 -7.88 -11.26 -4.08
C ASP A 15 -6.69 -11.85 -3.30
N ALA A 16 -6.02 -12.88 -3.83
CA ALA A 16 -4.82 -13.46 -3.21
C ALA A 16 -3.68 -12.44 -3.10
N LEU A 17 -3.43 -11.68 -4.17
CA LEU A 17 -2.37 -10.66 -4.20
C LEU A 17 -2.68 -9.46 -3.29
N ARG A 18 -3.96 -9.07 -3.15
CA ARG A 18 -4.37 -8.11 -2.11
C ARG A 18 -4.12 -8.63 -0.70
N GLY A 19 -4.43 -9.92 -0.46
CA GLY A 19 -4.17 -10.57 0.82
C GLY A 19 -2.69 -10.59 1.16
N PHE A 20 -1.84 -10.94 0.19
CA PHE A 20 -0.38 -10.86 0.31
C PHE A 20 0.09 -9.45 0.70
N ALA A 21 -0.30 -8.44 -0.07
CA ALA A 21 0.08 -7.05 0.21
C ALA A 21 -0.36 -6.61 1.61
N LEU A 22 -1.57 -6.98 2.03
CA LEU A 22 -2.12 -6.59 3.34
C LEU A 22 -1.39 -7.27 4.51
N ILE A 23 -1.07 -8.56 4.39
CA ILE A 23 -0.28 -9.26 5.41
C ILE A 23 1.14 -8.68 5.47
N SER A 24 1.77 -8.41 4.33
CA SER A 24 3.09 -7.78 4.31
C SER A 24 3.11 -6.41 4.97
N ILE A 25 2.08 -5.58 4.76
CA ILE A 25 1.92 -4.28 5.44
C ILE A 25 1.81 -4.47 6.95
N MET A 26 1.00 -5.44 7.38
CA MET A 26 0.83 -5.73 8.80
C MET A 26 2.12 -6.22 9.46
N LEU A 27 2.88 -7.11 8.82
CA LEU A 27 4.17 -7.58 9.34
C LEU A 27 5.15 -6.42 9.49
N LEU A 28 5.24 -5.54 8.50
CA LEU A 28 6.10 -4.36 8.54
C LEU A 28 5.71 -3.43 9.69
N HIS A 29 4.42 -3.07 9.81
CA HIS A 29 3.95 -2.19 10.88
C HIS A 29 4.06 -2.81 12.27
N ASN A 30 4.04 -4.15 12.40
CA ASN A 30 4.36 -4.78 13.67
C ASN A 30 5.83 -4.56 14.04
N VAL A 31 6.76 -4.79 13.11
CA VAL A 31 8.20 -4.54 13.33
C VAL A 31 8.49 -3.07 13.65
N GLU A 32 7.79 -2.13 13.02
CA GLU A 32 7.82 -0.69 13.34
C GLU A 32 7.11 -0.35 14.66
N ARG A 33 6.48 -1.32 15.34
CA ARG A 33 5.65 -1.13 16.53
C ARG A 33 4.60 -0.04 16.33
N PHE A 34 4.02 -0.04 15.13
CA PHE A 34 3.03 0.93 14.65
C PHE A 34 3.51 2.38 14.82
N GLU A 35 4.67 2.73 14.26
CA GLU A 35 5.28 4.08 14.29
C GLU A 35 6.00 4.45 15.59
N ILE A 36 6.35 3.46 16.43
CA ILE A 36 7.28 3.65 17.56
C ILE A 36 8.63 3.04 17.20
N TYR A 37 9.57 3.89 16.81
CA TYR A 37 10.91 3.51 16.37
C TYR A 37 11.92 3.42 17.52
N GLY A 38 12.96 2.59 17.39
CA GLY A 38 14.10 2.51 18.33
C GLY A 38 14.32 1.14 18.96
N TYR A 39 15.53 0.87 19.46
CA TYR A 39 15.83 -0.41 20.12
C TYR A 39 15.42 -0.42 21.59
N LEU A 40 15.26 -1.61 22.15
CA LEU A 40 15.13 -1.74 23.60
C LEU A 40 16.45 -1.32 24.29
N PRO A 41 16.40 -0.66 25.46
CA PRO A 41 17.59 -0.12 26.10
C PRO A 41 18.53 -1.22 26.66
N VAL A 42 18.01 -2.41 26.96
CA VAL A 42 18.79 -3.53 27.51
C VAL A 42 18.39 -4.81 26.81
N GLN A 43 19.32 -5.39 26.04
CA GLN A 43 19.13 -6.60 25.27
C GLN A 43 20.48 -7.26 24.96
N PRO A 44 20.59 -8.60 24.89
CA PRO A 44 21.83 -9.26 24.47
C PRO A 44 22.25 -8.86 23.05
N ASP A 45 23.55 -8.70 22.81
CA ASP A 45 24.11 -8.22 21.53
C ASP A 45 23.69 -9.08 20.32
N TRP A 46 23.58 -10.39 20.52
CA TRP A 46 23.15 -11.31 19.45
C TRP A 46 21.70 -11.04 19.01
N LEU A 47 20.84 -10.63 19.94
CA LEU A 47 19.43 -10.34 19.65
C LEU A 47 19.31 -8.94 19.02
N ASN A 48 20.12 -7.96 19.44
CA ASN A 48 20.23 -6.67 18.72
C ASN A 48 20.67 -6.85 17.26
N SER A 49 21.63 -7.75 17.01
CA SER A 49 22.08 -8.07 15.66
C SER A 49 20.97 -8.73 14.84
N LEU A 50 20.23 -9.66 15.44
CA LEU A 50 19.07 -10.29 14.79
C LEU A 50 17.98 -9.26 14.47
N ASP A 51 17.70 -8.35 15.39
CA ASP A 51 16.71 -7.28 15.21
C ASP A 51 17.09 -6.36 14.03
N SER A 52 18.35 -5.98 13.90
CA SER A 52 18.82 -5.19 12.74
C SER A 52 18.61 -5.95 11.43
N ILE A 53 18.95 -7.25 11.40
CA ILE A 53 18.75 -8.09 10.21
C ILE A 53 17.26 -8.19 9.85
N ILE A 54 16.40 -8.36 10.85
CA ILE A 54 14.94 -8.43 10.65
C ILE A 54 14.41 -7.11 10.12
N TRP A 55 14.81 -5.99 10.72
CA TRP A 55 14.45 -4.65 10.27
C TRP A 55 14.82 -4.45 8.80
N ASP A 56 16.10 -4.62 8.47
CA ASP A 56 16.62 -4.38 7.12
C ASP A 56 15.96 -5.31 6.10
N SER A 57 15.78 -6.59 6.44
CA SER A 57 15.12 -7.57 5.57
C SER A 57 13.65 -7.21 5.32
N MET A 58 12.91 -6.82 6.36
CA MET A 58 11.50 -6.46 6.26
C MET A 58 11.29 -5.20 5.42
N PHE A 59 12.10 -4.17 5.62
CA PHE A 59 12.06 -2.94 4.81
C PHE A 59 12.51 -3.19 3.38
N PHE A 60 13.54 -4.00 3.17
CA PHE A 60 14.00 -4.39 1.84
C PHE A 60 12.89 -5.10 1.06
N MET A 61 12.27 -6.12 1.67
CA MET A 61 11.26 -6.97 1.04
C MET A 61 9.93 -6.24 0.82
N PHE A 62 9.44 -5.50 1.81
CA PHE A 62 8.06 -5.00 1.85
C PHE A 62 7.94 -3.47 1.91
N GLY A 63 8.93 -2.78 2.47
CA GLY A 63 8.96 -1.33 2.69
C GLY A 63 8.68 -0.53 1.42
N GLY A 64 7.48 0.06 1.30
CA GLY A 64 7.06 0.80 0.10
C GLY A 64 6.69 -0.05 -1.12
N LYS A 65 6.96 -1.37 -1.14
CA LYS A 65 6.50 -2.29 -2.21
C LYS A 65 5.08 -2.76 -1.96
N SER A 66 4.75 -3.16 -0.73
CA SER A 66 3.43 -3.73 -0.42
C SER A 66 2.29 -2.72 -0.61
N TYR A 67 2.53 -1.47 -0.22
CA TYR A 67 1.64 -0.35 -0.55
C TYR A 67 1.47 -0.17 -2.06
N ALA A 68 2.56 -0.24 -2.83
CA ALA A 68 2.52 -0.05 -4.28
C ALA A 68 1.72 -1.17 -4.98
N ILE A 69 1.80 -2.42 -4.49
CA ILE A 69 0.93 -3.51 -4.93
C ILE A 69 -0.53 -3.13 -4.66
N PHE A 70 -0.86 -2.70 -3.45
CA PHE A 70 -2.24 -2.33 -3.11
C PHE A 70 -2.75 -1.18 -3.99
N ALA A 71 -1.92 -0.18 -4.26
CA ALA A 71 -2.26 0.92 -5.14
C ALA A 71 -2.53 0.44 -6.58
N LEU A 72 -1.66 -0.40 -7.13
CA LEU A 72 -1.87 -1.02 -8.45
C LEU A 72 -3.22 -1.76 -8.51
N LEU A 73 -3.55 -2.54 -7.48
CA LEU A 73 -4.79 -3.31 -7.42
C LEU A 73 -6.02 -2.42 -7.18
N PHE A 74 -5.87 -1.25 -6.58
CA PHE A 74 -6.92 -0.25 -6.47
C PHE A 74 -7.37 0.21 -7.88
N GLY A 75 -6.42 0.51 -8.77
CA GLY A 75 -6.69 0.83 -10.18
C GLY A 75 -7.42 -0.28 -10.94
N VAL A 76 -7.01 -1.54 -10.73
CA VAL A 76 -7.70 -2.73 -11.27
C VAL A 76 -9.14 -2.80 -10.74
N THR A 77 -9.36 -2.48 -9.47
CA THR A 77 -10.70 -2.46 -8.87
C THR A 77 -11.59 -1.45 -9.56
N PHE A 78 -11.07 -0.24 -9.81
CA PHE A 78 -11.78 0.79 -10.56
C PHE A 78 -12.20 0.29 -11.94
N PHE A 79 -11.28 -0.35 -12.69
CA PHE A 79 -11.61 -0.97 -13.99
C PHE A 79 -12.81 -1.91 -13.87
N ILE A 80 -12.72 -2.90 -12.95
CA ILE A 80 -13.72 -3.95 -12.81
C ILE A 80 -15.09 -3.36 -12.46
N GLN A 81 -15.13 -2.37 -11.57
CA GLN A 81 -16.38 -1.74 -11.17
C GLN A 81 -16.97 -0.86 -12.27
N SER A 82 -16.14 -0.06 -12.94
CA SER A 82 -16.56 0.79 -14.07
C SER A 82 -17.09 -0.04 -15.23
N HIS A 83 -16.33 -1.04 -15.67
CA HIS A 83 -16.71 -1.92 -16.78
C HIS A 83 -18.00 -2.71 -16.47
N ASN A 84 -18.19 -3.12 -15.20
CA ASN A 84 -19.42 -3.80 -14.79
C ASN A 84 -20.67 -2.91 -14.85
N GLN A 85 -20.56 -1.59 -14.65
CA GLN A 85 -21.68 -0.66 -14.81
C GLN A 85 -21.90 -0.28 -16.28
N GLU A 86 -20.81 -0.14 -17.03
CA GLU A 86 -20.86 0.13 -18.47
C GLU A 86 -21.64 -0.96 -19.22
N LYS A 87 -21.46 -2.24 -18.83
CA LYS A 87 -22.25 -3.38 -19.38
C LYS A 87 -23.76 -3.27 -19.18
N ILE A 88 -24.22 -2.48 -18.23
CA ILE A 88 -25.65 -2.22 -17.99
C ILE A 88 -26.04 -0.79 -18.37
N GLY A 89 -25.23 -0.12 -19.21
CA GLY A 89 -25.48 1.22 -19.73
C GLY A 89 -25.38 2.34 -18.68
N LYS A 90 -24.74 2.10 -17.53
CA LYS A 90 -24.64 3.07 -16.43
C LYS A 90 -23.22 3.60 -16.28
N ASP A 91 -23.12 4.89 -15.99
CA ASP A 91 -21.85 5.52 -15.62
C ASP A 91 -21.51 5.25 -14.15
N PHE A 92 -20.32 4.70 -13.89
CA PHE A 92 -19.87 4.40 -12.53
C PHE A 92 -19.29 5.60 -11.80
N ARG A 93 -18.88 6.67 -12.50
CA ARG A 93 -18.12 7.78 -11.91
C ARG A 93 -18.81 8.44 -10.69
N PRO A 94 -20.13 8.74 -10.69
CA PRO A 94 -20.80 9.28 -9.50
C PRO A 94 -20.78 8.31 -8.32
N ARG A 95 -20.95 7.01 -8.58
CA ARG A 95 -20.89 5.97 -7.55
C ARG A 95 -19.47 5.77 -7.02
N PHE A 96 -18.46 5.97 -7.86
CA PHE A 96 -17.08 5.97 -7.44
C PHE A 96 -16.77 7.12 -6.48
N ILE A 97 -17.24 8.34 -6.76
CA ILE A 97 -17.10 9.49 -5.85
C ILE A 97 -17.72 9.16 -4.50
N LEU A 98 -18.96 8.63 -4.47
CA LEU A 98 -19.62 8.22 -3.24
C LEU A 98 -18.84 7.12 -2.50
N ARG A 99 -18.25 6.17 -3.23
CA ARG A 99 -17.37 5.14 -2.63
C ARG A 99 -16.16 5.76 -1.96
N MET A 100 -15.53 6.76 -2.59
CA MET A 100 -14.37 7.46 -2.03
C MET A 100 -14.75 8.28 -0.82
N PHE A 101 -15.93 8.91 -0.82
CA PHE A 101 -16.46 9.58 0.37
C PHE A 101 -16.60 8.62 1.57
N TRP A 102 -17.20 7.44 1.38
CA TRP A 102 -17.28 6.45 2.45
C TRP A 102 -15.92 5.88 2.85
N LEU A 103 -15.01 5.70 1.89
CA LEU A 103 -13.65 5.26 2.17
C LEU A 103 -12.88 6.29 3.00
N LEU A 104 -13.08 7.58 2.72
CA LEU A 104 -12.55 8.69 3.50
C LEU A 104 -13.04 8.63 4.94
N LEU A 105 -14.35 8.40 5.16
CA LEU A 105 -14.91 8.28 6.51
C LEU A 105 -14.37 7.06 7.27
N PHE A 106 -14.23 5.91 6.61
CA PHE A 106 -13.57 4.75 7.24
C PHE A 106 -12.10 5.03 7.55
N GLY A 107 -11.40 5.77 6.67
CA GLY A 107 -10.04 6.21 6.91
C GLY A 107 -9.93 7.12 8.12
N LEU A 108 -10.77 8.16 8.22
CA LEU A 108 -10.81 9.08 9.36
C LEU A 108 -11.12 8.38 10.68
N PHE A 109 -12.03 7.40 10.65
CA PHE A 109 -12.26 6.54 11.82
C PHE A 109 -11.02 5.73 12.17
N ASN A 110 -10.34 5.16 11.18
CA ASN A 110 -9.10 4.41 11.41
C ASN A 110 -7.96 5.30 11.93
N THR A 111 -7.91 6.57 11.50
CA THR A 111 -6.93 7.56 11.97
C THR A 111 -6.96 7.69 13.48
N LEU A 112 -8.12 7.56 14.13
CA LEU A 112 -8.21 7.62 15.60
C LEU A 112 -7.23 6.65 16.27
N PHE A 113 -7.02 5.47 15.69
CA PHE A 113 -6.17 4.42 16.27
C PHE A 113 -4.74 4.46 15.74
N TYR A 114 -4.54 4.89 14.49
CA TYR A 114 -3.24 4.78 13.83
C TYR A 114 -2.96 5.97 12.90
N GLN A 115 -1.89 6.72 13.18
CA GLN A 115 -1.51 7.88 12.37
C GLN A 115 -1.11 7.52 10.93
N GLY A 116 -0.39 6.40 10.75
CA GLY A 116 0.16 5.97 9.47
C GLY A 116 -0.89 5.39 8.50
N GLU A 117 -2.18 5.64 8.75
CA GLU A 117 -3.24 5.12 7.90
C GLU A 117 -3.25 5.82 6.53
N ILE A 118 -3.56 5.01 5.51
CA ILE A 118 -3.42 5.41 4.11
C ILE A 118 -4.75 5.51 3.35
N LEU A 119 -5.87 5.16 3.99
CA LEU A 119 -7.18 5.16 3.35
C LEU A 119 -7.67 6.57 3.04
N VAL A 120 -7.42 7.53 3.94
CA VAL A 120 -7.73 8.95 3.68
C VAL A 120 -6.98 9.43 2.44
N PHE A 121 -5.68 9.16 2.38
CA PHE A 121 -4.84 9.52 1.24
C PHE A 121 -5.34 8.88 -0.07
N TYR A 122 -5.66 7.59 -0.05
CA TYR A 122 -6.23 6.89 -1.21
C TYR A 122 -7.57 7.45 -1.65
N ALA A 123 -8.48 7.74 -0.73
CA ALA A 123 -9.78 8.30 -1.06
C ALA A 123 -9.65 9.63 -1.83
N LEU A 124 -8.68 10.47 -1.46
CA LEU A 124 -8.40 11.74 -2.12
C LEU A 124 -7.72 11.54 -3.49
N VAL A 125 -6.63 10.78 -3.56
CA VAL A 125 -5.86 10.59 -4.80
C VAL A 125 -6.66 9.81 -5.85
N ALA A 126 -7.51 8.88 -5.41
CA ALA A 126 -8.33 8.06 -6.30
C ALA A 126 -9.30 8.88 -7.15
N LEU A 127 -9.78 10.03 -6.66
CA LEU A 127 -10.68 10.91 -7.43
C LEU A 127 -10.00 11.43 -8.70
N PHE A 128 -8.68 11.57 -8.71
CA PHE A 128 -7.89 11.98 -9.88
C PHE A 128 -7.83 10.91 -10.97
N ILE A 129 -8.35 9.70 -10.76
CA ILE A 129 -8.52 8.71 -11.83
C ILE A 129 -9.64 9.14 -12.80
N LEU A 130 -10.65 9.87 -12.32
CA LEU A 130 -11.88 10.18 -13.06
C LEU A 130 -11.66 10.90 -14.41
N PRO A 131 -10.77 11.91 -14.53
CA PRO A 131 -10.46 12.53 -15.81
C PRO A 131 -9.86 11.56 -16.83
N PHE A 132 -9.15 10.53 -16.37
CA PHE A 132 -8.49 9.53 -17.22
C PHE A 132 -9.43 8.38 -17.63
N ALA A 133 -10.63 8.30 -17.02
CA ALA A 133 -11.56 7.18 -17.20
C ALA A 133 -11.95 6.91 -18.65
N ARG A 134 -12.00 7.96 -19.49
CA ARG A 134 -12.41 7.90 -20.90
C ARG A 134 -11.24 7.94 -21.90
N LEU A 135 -10.01 8.06 -21.42
CA LEU A 135 -8.85 8.11 -22.31
C LEU A 135 -8.64 6.79 -23.04
N SER A 136 -7.99 6.86 -24.21
CA SER A 136 -7.55 5.68 -24.95
C SER A 136 -6.53 4.87 -24.13
N ASN A 137 -6.37 3.59 -24.45
CA ASN A 137 -5.40 2.73 -23.76
C ASN A 137 -3.95 3.25 -23.86
N LYS A 138 -3.60 3.91 -24.97
CA LYS A 138 -2.28 4.52 -25.16
C LYS A 138 -2.11 5.74 -24.25
N ALA A 139 -3.07 6.67 -24.27
CA ALA A 139 -3.02 7.86 -23.43
C ALA A 139 -2.99 7.50 -21.94
N LEU A 140 -3.83 6.55 -21.51
CA LEU A 140 -3.84 6.06 -20.12
C LEU A 140 -2.49 5.49 -19.67
N PHE A 141 -1.84 4.69 -20.53
CA PHE A 141 -0.52 4.13 -20.23
C PHE A 141 0.56 5.21 -20.16
N VAL A 142 0.57 6.15 -21.11
CA VAL A 142 1.51 7.28 -21.11
C VAL A 142 1.33 8.14 -19.86
N SER A 143 0.09 8.44 -19.47
CA SER A 143 -0.18 9.16 -18.21
C SER A 143 0.30 8.40 -16.98
N ALA A 144 0.10 7.07 -16.93
CA ALA A 144 0.61 6.25 -15.84
C ALA A 144 2.15 6.32 -15.75
N VAL A 145 2.85 6.18 -16.88
CA VAL A 145 4.31 6.29 -16.94
C VAL A 145 4.77 7.69 -16.53
N PHE A 146 4.11 8.75 -17.00
CA PHE A 146 4.44 10.13 -16.63
C PHE A 146 4.45 10.32 -15.11
N PHE A 147 3.40 9.91 -14.40
CA PHE A 147 3.36 10.01 -12.94
C PHE A 147 4.36 9.07 -12.24
N LEU A 148 4.60 7.86 -12.78
CA LEU A 148 5.61 6.95 -12.23
C LEU A 148 7.04 7.47 -12.38
N LEU A 149 7.30 8.35 -13.36
CA LEU A 149 8.58 9.05 -13.51
C LEU A 149 8.80 10.13 -12.44
N GLN A 150 7.86 10.40 -11.54
CA GLN A 150 7.98 11.34 -10.41
C GLN A 150 8.23 12.81 -10.84
N PRO A 151 7.36 13.43 -11.65
CA PRO A 151 7.57 14.78 -12.17
C PRO A 151 7.77 15.83 -11.06
N LEU A 152 7.10 15.70 -9.91
CA LEU A 152 7.30 16.64 -8.80
C LEU A 152 8.71 16.56 -8.21
N TYR A 153 9.31 15.36 -8.17
CA TYR A 153 10.70 15.23 -7.74
C TYR A 153 11.68 15.78 -8.78
N TRP A 154 11.40 15.64 -10.08
CA TRP A 154 12.22 16.27 -11.11
C TRP A 154 12.23 17.79 -10.96
N ILE A 155 11.09 18.40 -10.65
CA ILE A 155 11.01 19.84 -10.38
C ILE A 155 11.89 20.19 -9.18
N ARG A 156 11.80 19.44 -8.06
CA ARG A 156 12.65 19.67 -6.87
C ARG A 156 14.13 19.47 -7.16
N LEU A 157 14.47 18.48 -7.97
CA LEU A 157 15.85 18.23 -8.40
C LEU A 157 16.38 19.37 -9.27
N ILE A 158 15.58 19.88 -10.21
CA ILE A 158 15.95 21.04 -11.03
C ILE A 158 16.19 22.27 -10.15
N ILE A 159 15.33 22.52 -9.17
CA ILE A 159 15.51 23.60 -8.18
C ILE A 159 16.80 23.39 -7.38
N ALA A 160 17.08 22.17 -6.91
CA ALA A 160 18.30 21.85 -6.19
C ALA A 160 19.56 22.02 -7.06
N ILE A 161 19.48 21.75 -8.37
CA ILE A 161 20.57 21.99 -9.32
C ILE A 161 20.78 23.49 -9.56
N GLN A 162 19.72 24.31 -9.52
CA GLN A 162 19.79 25.77 -9.68
C GLN A 162 20.31 26.48 -8.43
N HIS A 163 20.07 25.89 -7.25
CA HIS A 163 20.48 26.43 -5.95
C HIS A 163 21.21 25.35 -5.11
N PRO A 164 22.35 24.83 -5.60
CA PRO A 164 23.04 23.68 -4.98
C PRO A 164 23.61 23.98 -3.59
N GLU A 165 23.90 25.25 -3.30
CA GLU A 165 24.37 25.74 -2.02
C GLU A 165 23.31 25.74 -0.91
N LEU A 166 22.02 25.67 -1.26
CA LEU A 166 20.97 25.58 -0.24
C LEU A 166 21.00 24.19 0.39
N PRO A 167 21.03 24.09 1.73
CA PRO A 167 20.98 22.81 2.39
C PRO A 167 19.66 22.12 2.08
N LEU A 168 19.69 20.78 2.08
CA LEU A 168 18.48 19.98 2.10
C LEU A 168 17.80 20.24 3.46
N GLY A 169 16.90 21.22 3.53
CA GLY A 169 16.18 21.53 4.76
C GLY A 169 15.49 20.29 5.32
N GLU A 170 15.30 20.24 6.64
CA GLU A 170 14.57 19.13 7.26
C GLU A 170 13.16 19.02 6.65
N PRO A 171 12.70 17.81 6.31
CA PRO A 171 11.36 17.63 5.78
C PRO A 171 10.30 18.15 6.75
N VAL A 172 9.31 18.89 6.25
CA VAL A 172 8.29 19.53 7.09
C VAL A 172 7.51 18.49 7.89
N TYR A 173 7.29 17.28 7.34
CA TYR A 173 6.60 16.21 8.07
C TYR A 173 7.28 15.78 9.37
N MET A 174 8.62 15.94 9.50
CA MET A 174 9.36 15.47 10.67
C MET A 174 8.96 16.24 11.92
N GLU A 175 8.79 17.56 11.82
CA GLU A 175 8.32 18.40 12.92
C GLU A 175 6.94 17.94 13.41
N TRP A 176 6.05 17.57 12.48
CA TRP A 176 4.72 17.10 12.83
C TRP A 176 4.73 15.70 13.47
N TYR A 177 5.59 14.79 13.03
CA TYR A 177 5.75 13.49 13.70
C TYR A 177 6.36 13.63 15.10
N ALA A 178 7.31 14.55 15.30
CA ALA A 178 7.88 14.82 16.61
C ALA A 178 6.82 15.24 17.64
N ARG A 179 5.79 15.99 17.20
CA ARG A 179 4.63 16.38 18.04
C ARG A 179 3.74 15.20 18.43
N VAL A 180 3.83 14.06 17.73
CA VAL A 180 3.04 12.86 18.01
C VAL A 180 3.81 11.84 18.86
N GLY A 181 5.13 11.74 18.67
CA GLY A 181 5.97 10.66 19.22
C GLY A 181 5.74 10.39 20.72
N ASN A 182 5.88 11.41 21.57
CA ASN A 182 5.74 11.23 23.02
C ASN A 182 4.31 10.85 23.44
N VAL A 183 3.30 11.21 22.65
CA VAL A 183 1.90 10.90 22.95
C VAL A 183 1.64 9.39 22.86
N PHE A 184 2.35 8.66 22.00
CA PHE A 184 2.18 7.20 21.89
C PHE A 184 2.74 6.43 23.08
N THR A 185 3.77 6.98 23.72
CA THR A 185 4.48 6.35 24.83
C THR A 185 3.98 6.79 26.20
N GLU A 186 3.40 7.98 26.32
CA GLU A 186 2.99 8.56 27.60
C GLU A 186 1.49 8.87 27.67
N GLY A 187 0.85 9.13 26.51
CA GLY A 187 -0.53 9.59 26.47
C GLY A 187 -1.56 8.50 26.78
N ASN A 188 -2.75 8.94 27.20
CA ASN A 188 -3.92 8.08 27.32
C ASN A 188 -4.62 7.90 25.96
N MET A 189 -5.62 7.01 25.90
CA MET A 189 -6.36 6.69 24.67
C MET A 189 -6.93 7.93 23.96
N PHE A 190 -7.52 8.88 24.69
CA PHE A 190 -8.10 10.08 24.11
C PHE A 190 -7.05 11.05 23.57
N GLU A 191 -5.92 11.18 24.25
CA GLU A 191 -4.79 12.01 23.81
C GLU A 191 -4.15 11.45 22.54
N ILE A 192 -3.98 10.13 22.46
CA ILE A 192 -3.51 9.44 21.25
C ILE A 192 -4.49 9.66 20.11
N MET A 193 -5.79 9.45 20.32
CA MET A 193 -6.82 9.66 19.30
C MET A 193 -6.84 11.11 18.79
N LYS A 194 -6.76 12.07 19.71
CA LYS A 194 -6.70 13.50 19.39
C LYS A 194 -5.42 13.82 18.60
N SER A 195 -4.27 13.35 19.04
CA SER A 195 -2.99 13.59 18.37
C SER A 195 -2.95 12.99 16.98
N ASN A 196 -3.47 11.77 16.80
CA ASN A 196 -3.56 11.12 15.50
C ASN A 196 -4.40 11.92 14.51
N ILE A 197 -5.59 12.39 14.91
CA ILE A 197 -6.50 13.10 13.99
C ILE A 197 -6.05 14.53 13.69
N THR A 198 -5.30 15.17 14.58
CA THR A 198 -4.77 16.53 14.37
C THR A 198 -3.36 16.51 13.79
N ASN A 199 -2.35 16.20 14.60
CA ASN A 199 -0.94 16.27 14.23
C ASN A 199 -0.55 15.12 13.31
N GLY A 200 -0.89 13.89 13.66
CA GLY A 200 -0.54 12.69 12.90
C GLY A 200 -1.09 12.73 11.48
N ARG A 201 -2.33 13.21 11.31
CA ARG A 201 -2.95 13.30 9.99
C ARG A 201 -2.23 14.30 9.08
N ILE A 202 -1.82 15.44 9.63
CA ILE A 202 -1.01 16.44 8.91
C ILE A 202 0.36 15.84 8.57
N ALA A 203 1.03 15.23 9.55
CA ALA A 203 2.32 14.57 9.37
C ALA A 203 2.30 13.57 8.21
N THR A 204 1.34 12.66 8.19
CA THR A 204 1.28 11.61 7.16
C THR A 204 0.86 12.16 5.79
N ILE A 205 0.04 13.23 5.70
CA ILE A 205 -0.25 13.88 4.40
C ILE A 205 1.02 14.56 3.85
N LEU A 206 1.73 15.32 4.69
CA LEU A 206 2.99 15.95 4.32
C LEU A 206 4.04 14.91 3.94
N TRP A 207 4.14 13.81 4.69
CA TRP A 207 5.04 12.71 4.36
C TRP A 207 4.73 12.12 2.98
N CYS A 208 3.45 11.91 2.66
CA CYS A 208 3.04 11.43 1.34
C CYS A 208 3.41 12.42 0.22
N TRP A 209 3.28 13.72 0.47
CA TRP A 209 3.64 14.77 -0.48
C TRP A 209 5.17 14.88 -0.66
N GLU A 210 5.92 14.88 0.43
CA GLU A 210 7.37 15.05 0.42
C GLU A 210 8.09 13.80 -0.08
N ASN A 211 7.54 12.60 0.13
CA ASN A 211 8.10 11.32 -0.35
C ASN A 211 7.56 10.83 -1.72
N GLY A 212 6.90 11.70 -2.49
CA GLY A 212 6.39 11.39 -3.85
C GLY A 212 5.29 10.32 -3.90
N ARG A 213 4.61 10.05 -2.78
CA ARG A 213 3.50 9.10 -2.77
C ARG A 213 2.35 9.55 -3.64
N VAL A 214 2.11 10.86 -3.79
CA VAL A 214 1.03 11.39 -4.64
C VAL A 214 1.18 10.93 -6.09
N ASP A 215 2.31 11.27 -6.73
CA ASP A 215 2.60 10.90 -8.12
C ASP A 215 2.68 9.38 -8.26
N GLN A 216 3.41 8.70 -7.37
CA GLN A 216 3.56 7.26 -7.44
C GLN A 216 2.21 6.53 -7.38
N SER A 217 1.31 6.96 -6.49
CA SER A 217 0.02 6.29 -6.29
C SER A 217 -0.92 6.55 -7.44
N LEU A 218 -0.96 7.78 -7.95
CA LEU A 218 -1.75 8.10 -9.13
C LEU A 218 -1.24 7.32 -10.35
N GLY A 219 0.07 7.25 -10.55
CA GLY A 219 0.69 6.44 -11.61
C GLY A 219 0.33 4.96 -11.49
N LEU A 220 0.39 4.38 -10.30
CA LEU A 220 0.00 3.00 -10.03
C LEU A 220 -1.51 2.76 -10.20
N PHE A 221 -2.36 3.70 -9.80
CA PHE A 221 -3.81 3.62 -10.02
C PHE A 221 -4.13 3.60 -11.51
N LEU A 222 -3.52 4.48 -12.30
CA LEU A 222 -3.71 4.54 -13.76
C LEU A 222 -3.13 3.29 -14.44
N LEU A 223 -1.96 2.82 -14.01
CA LEU A 223 -1.38 1.59 -14.53
C LEU A 223 -2.26 0.37 -14.20
N GLY A 224 -2.78 0.29 -12.98
CA GLY A 224 -3.72 -0.74 -12.56
C GLY A 224 -5.01 -0.72 -13.38
N PHE A 225 -5.54 0.47 -13.65
CA PHE A 225 -6.69 0.65 -14.53
C PHE A 225 -6.38 0.13 -15.95
N TRP A 226 -5.20 0.44 -16.48
CA TRP A 226 -4.73 -0.07 -17.77
C TRP A 226 -4.54 -1.59 -17.79
N LEU A 227 -3.93 -2.18 -16.75
CA LEU A 227 -3.78 -3.64 -16.60
C LEU A 227 -5.14 -4.34 -16.59
N GLY A 228 -6.13 -3.74 -15.92
CA GLY A 228 -7.51 -4.19 -15.93
C GLY A 228 -8.10 -4.23 -17.35
N ARG A 229 -7.98 -3.13 -18.10
CA ARG A 229 -8.45 -3.04 -19.49
C ARG A 229 -7.79 -4.07 -20.42
N LYS A 230 -6.52 -4.40 -20.17
CA LYS A 230 -5.78 -5.41 -20.91
C LYS A 230 -6.01 -6.84 -20.41
N ALA A 231 -6.85 -7.03 -19.38
CA ALA A 231 -7.14 -8.31 -18.74
C ALA A 231 -5.87 -9.09 -18.31
N LEU A 232 -4.79 -8.39 -17.97
CA LEU A 232 -3.49 -9.02 -17.69
C LEU A 232 -3.47 -9.83 -16.39
N LEU A 233 -4.44 -9.65 -15.50
CA LEU A 233 -4.60 -10.48 -14.30
C LEU A 233 -5.44 -11.74 -14.54
N MET A 234 -6.01 -11.92 -15.74
CA MET A 234 -6.71 -13.15 -16.09
C MET A 234 -5.74 -14.15 -16.72
N GLU A 235 -5.90 -15.44 -16.41
CA GLU A 235 -5.05 -16.47 -16.99
C GLU A 235 -5.28 -16.54 -18.51
N SER A 236 -4.23 -16.22 -19.25
CA SER A 236 -4.14 -16.37 -20.71
C SER A 236 -2.67 -16.53 -21.09
N GLU A 237 -2.39 -17.14 -22.24
CA GLU A 237 -1.01 -17.26 -22.71
C GLU A 237 -0.32 -15.90 -22.88
N SER A 238 -1.06 -14.91 -23.37
CA SER A 238 -0.56 -13.54 -23.55
C SER A 238 -0.22 -12.87 -22.21
N SER A 239 -1.09 -13.03 -21.20
CA SER A 239 -0.84 -12.55 -19.83
C SER A 239 0.43 -13.18 -19.25
N ILE A 240 0.57 -14.51 -19.34
CA ILE A 240 1.73 -15.23 -18.79
C ILE A 240 3.02 -14.81 -19.48
N LYS A 241 3.02 -14.68 -20.82
CA LYS A 241 4.18 -14.16 -21.58
C LYS A 241 4.55 -12.75 -21.14
N THR A 242 3.55 -11.89 -20.90
CA THR A 242 3.74 -10.52 -20.44
C THR A 242 4.36 -10.49 -19.04
N TRP A 243 3.81 -11.26 -18.08
CA TRP A 243 4.35 -11.29 -16.71
C TRP A 243 5.75 -11.90 -16.63
N LYS A 244 6.09 -12.88 -17.48
CA LYS A 244 7.49 -13.36 -17.60
C LYS A 244 8.44 -12.24 -18.05
N LYS A 245 8.05 -11.47 -19.07
CA LYS A 245 8.84 -10.32 -19.54
C LYS A 245 8.98 -9.26 -18.45
N VAL A 246 7.89 -8.93 -17.76
CA VAL A 246 7.90 -7.97 -16.65
C VAL A 246 8.82 -8.46 -15.53
N LEU A 247 8.77 -9.74 -15.15
CA LEU A 247 9.66 -10.32 -14.13
C LEU A 247 11.12 -10.14 -14.51
N ILE A 248 11.50 -10.51 -15.74
CA ILE A 248 12.89 -10.44 -16.21
C ILE A 248 13.36 -8.98 -16.25
N ILE A 249 12.58 -8.08 -16.87
CA ILE A 249 12.95 -6.66 -16.99
C ILE A 249 13.06 -6.00 -15.61
N SER A 250 12.11 -6.27 -14.72
CA SER A 250 12.12 -5.69 -13.37
C SER A 250 13.24 -6.24 -12.49
N ALA A 251 13.56 -7.53 -12.59
CA ALA A 251 14.70 -8.12 -11.88
C ALA A 251 16.04 -7.55 -12.38
N ILE A 252 16.22 -7.40 -13.70
CA ILE A 252 17.42 -6.80 -14.29
C ILE A 252 17.53 -5.33 -13.91
N ALA A 253 16.44 -4.57 -13.95
CA ALA A 253 16.43 -3.14 -13.62
C ALA A 253 16.64 -2.88 -12.13
N PHE A 254 16.16 -3.78 -11.26
CA PHE A 254 16.24 -3.60 -9.81
C PHE A 254 17.68 -3.47 -9.31
N LEU A 255 18.59 -4.35 -9.73
CA LEU A 255 19.95 -4.39 -9.18
C LEU A 255 20.74 -3.09 -9.46
N PRO A 256 20.80 -2.56 -10.71
CA PRO A 256 21.43 -1.27 -10.97
C PRO A 256 20.78 -0.11 -10.21
N LEU A 257 19.45 -0.06 -10.14
CA LEU A 257 18.74 0.99 -9.41
C LEU A 257 19.03 0.94 -7.91
N TYR A 258 19.07 -0.26 -7.32
CA TYR A 258 19.35 -0.48 -5.91
C TYR A 258 20.78 -0.12 -5.53
N ILE A 259 21.75 -0.39 -6.40
CA ILE A 259 23.13 0.06 -6.19
C ILE A 259 23.23 1.58 -6.34
N LEU A 260 22.60 2.13 -7.39
CA LEU A 260 22.72 3.55 -7.72
C LEU A 260 22.08 4.46 -6.67
N GLN A 261 20.96 4.08 -6.05
CA GLN A 261 20.32 4.89 -5.00
C GLN A 261 21.24 5.15 -3.79
N SER A 262 22.18 4.25 -3.52
CA SER A 262 23.07 4.35 -2.35
C SER A 262 24.43 5.00 -2.66
N HIS A 263 24.67 5.34 -3.94
CA HIS A 263 25.96 5.86 -4.41
C HIS A 263 25.79 7.11 -5.29
N THR A 264 24.74 7.91 -5.06
CA THR A 264 24.50 9.14 -5.82
C THR A 264 25.51 10.24 -5.52
N ASP A 265 26.12 10.19 -4.34
CA ASP A 265 27.22 11.05 -3.87
C ASP A 265 28.46 10.97 -4.77
N ILE A 266 28.70 9.81 -5.40
CA ILE A 266 29.78 9.64 -6.39
C ILE A 266 29.58 10.57 -7.60
N PHE A 267 28.32 10.80 -7.99
CA PHE A 267 27.98 11.60 -9.18
C PHE A 267 27.65 13.05 -8.85
N CYS A 268 27.28 13.36 -7.60
CA CYS A 268 26.78 14.66 -7.17
C CYS A 268 27.39 15.06 -5.83
N LYS A 269 28.27 16.07 -5.87
CA LYS A 269 28.96 16.58 -4.67
C LYS A 269 28.04 17.32 -3.70
N TYR A 270 26.99 17.97 -4.20
CA TYR A 270 26.05 18.71 -3.37
C TYR A 270 25.01 17.77 -2.76
N GLU A 271 24.88 17.79 -1.44
CA GLU A 271 23.98 16.94 -0.67
C GLU A 271 22.52 17.11 -1.09
N SER A 272 22.09 18.35 -1.36
CA SER A 272 20.74 18.67 -1.83
C SER A 272 20.38 17.96 -3.13
N VAL A 273 21.30 17.95 -4.10
CA VAL A 273 21.15 17.28 -5.39
C VAL A 273 21.23 15.76 -5.22
N SER A 274 22.24 15.27 -4.48
CA SER A 274 22.44 13.84 -4.24
C SER A 274 21.25 13.20 -3.53
N GLY A 275 20.73 13.83 -2.47
CA GLY A 275 19.57 13.34 -1.71
C GLY A 275 18.28 13.31 -2.53
N MET A 276 18.03 14.33 -3.37
CA MET A 276 16.89 14.34 -4.29
C MET A 276 16.99 13.23 -5.34
N LEU A 277 18.17 13.07 -5.94
CA LEU A 277 18.43 12.01 -6.92
C LEU A 277 18.30 10.61 -6.30
N SER A 278 18.88 10.40 -5.12
CA SER A 278 18.77 9.15 -4.37
C SER A 278 17.31 8.77 -4.12
N ASN A 279 16.48 9.74 -3.73
CA ASN A 279 15.05 9.51 -3.49
C ASN A 279 14.29 9.06 -4.75
N VAL A 280 14.53 9.69 -5.91
CA VAL A 280 13.90 9.29 -7.18
C VAL A 280 14.30 7.87 -7.55
N ILE A 281 15.59 7.56 -7.47
CA ILE A 281 16.13 6.25 -7.83
C ILE A 281 15.62 5.18 -6.86
N ARG A 282 15.51 5.49 -5.56
CA ARG A 282 14.90 4.63 -4.55
C ARG A 282 13.45 4.32 -4.88
N LEU A 283 12.65 5.28 -5.33
CA LEU A 283 11.26 5.05 -5.75
C LEU A 283 11.18 4.12 -6.96
N TRP A 284 12.08 4.25 -7.93
CA TRP A 284 12.16 3.36 -9.09
C TRP A 284 12.68 1.97 -8.75
N SER A 285 13.67 1.86 -7.88
CA SER A 285 14.17 0.60 -7.31
C SER A 285 13.04 -0.15 -6.60
N ASN A 286 12.27 0.55 -5.76
CA ASN A 286 11.10 -0.01 -5.08
C ASN A 286 10.01 -0.44 -6.07
N LEU A 287 9.79 0.34 -7.13
CA LEU A 287 8.84 0.01 -8.20
C LEU A 287 9.26 -1.25 -8.95
N ALA A 288 10.54 -1.39 -9.28
CA ALA A 288 11.10 -2.57 -9.93
C ALA A 288 10.92 -3.82 -9.05
N LEU A 289 11.31 -3.76 -7.77
CA LEU A 289 11.13 -4.89 -6.86
C LEU A 289 9.65 -5.22 -6.63
N MET A 290 8.76 -4.22 -6.60
CA MET A 290 7.32 -4.47 -6.55
C MET A 290 6.84 -5.27 -7.77
N PHE A 291 7.32 -4.95 -8.98
CA PHE A 291 6.98 -5.74 -10.16
C PHE A 291 7.56 -7.15 -10.14
N VAL A 292 8.73 -7.36 -9.53
CA VAL A 292 9.25 -8.72 -9.26
C VAL A 292 8.26 -9.48 -8.38
N TRP A 293 7.79 -8.87 -7.28
CA TRP A 293 6.77 -9.48 -6.41
C TRP A 293 5.47 -9.80 -7.13
N VAL A 294 4.88 -8.84 -7.83
CA VAL A 294 3.60 -9.02 -8.52
C VAL A 294 3.70 -10.07 -9.62
N SER A 295 4.72 -9.98 -10.47
CA SER A 295 4.91 -10.91 -11.59
C SER A 295 5.25 -12.31 -11.10
N GLY A 296 6.14 -12.45 -10.11
CA GLY A 296 6.47 -13.70 -9.46
C GLY A 296 5.24 -14.34 -8.82
N PHE A 297 4.46 -13.57 -8.05
CA PHE A 297 3.22 -14.06 -7.45
C PHE A 297 2.23 -14.58 -8.48
N ILE A 298 1.96 -13.82 -9.55
CA ILE A 298 1.02 -14.22 -10.61
C ILE A 298 1.49 -15.48 -11.34
N LEU A 299 2.78 -15.57 -11.67
CA LEU A 299 3.33 -16.73 -12.34
C LEU A 299 3.30 -17.97 -11.45
N LEU A 300 3.67 -17.84 -10.17
CA LEU A 300 3.57 -18.94 -9.20
C LEU A 300 2.12 -19.37 -9.01
N PHE A 301 1.19 -18.43 -8.93
CA PHE A 301 -0.24 -18.68 -8.76
C PHE A 301 -0.84 -19.46 -9.92
N TYR A 302 -0.43 -19.19 -11.17
CA TYR A 302 -0.99 -19.86 -12.35
C TYR A 302 -0.20 -21.07 -12.84
N LYS A 303 1.10 -21.15 -12.62
CA LYS A 303 1.98 -22.16 -13.26
C LYS A 303 2.56 -23.21 -12.31
N THR A 304 2.29 -23.12 -11.02
CA THR A 304 2.89 -24.06 -10.05
C THR A 304 1.87 -24.58 -9.04
N ARG A 305 2.27 -25.60 -8.28
CA ARG A 305 1.49 -26.11 -7.14
C ARG A 305 1.38 -25.10 -5.98
N ALA A 306 2.14 -24.00 -6.02
CA ALA A 306 2.07 -22.92 -5.03
C ALA A 306 0.70 -22.24 -4.99
N PHE A 307 -0.12 -22.37 -6.04
CA PHE A 307 -1.53 -21.93 -6.04
C PHE A 307 -2.26 -22.25 -4.74
N LYS A 308 -2.13 -23.49 -4.22
CA LYS A 308 -2.83 -23.92 -3.00
C LYS A 308 -2.46 -23.05 -1.79
N TRP A 309 -1.18 -22.74 -1.63
CA TRP A 309 -0.65 -21.92 -0.54
C TRP A 309 -0.98 -20.44 -0.73
N LEU A 310 -0.81 -19.90 -1.93
CA LEU A 310 -1.10 -18.50 -2.23
C LEU A 310 -2.60 -18.18 -2.12
N ASN A 311 -3.47 -19.14 -2.47
CA ASN A 311 -4.92 -18.98 -2.39
C ASN A 311 -5.45 -18.94 -0.94
N VAL A 312 -4.66 -19.38 0.05
CA VAL A 312 -4.99 -19.19 1.49
C VAL A 312 -5.10 -17.70 1.85
N LEU A 313 -4.44 -16.82 1.09
CA LEU A 313 -4.50 -15.37 1.28
C LEU A 313 -5.74 -14.72 0.65
N SER A 314 -6.46 -15.43 -0.23
CA SER A 314 -7.63 -14.87 -0.90
C SER A 314 -8.70 -14.37 0.08
N PRO A 315 -9.15 -15.15 1.10
CA PRO A 315 -10.09 -14.65 2.10
C PRO A 315 -9.68 -13.31 2.71
N VAL A 316 -8.40 -13.14 3.07
CA VAL A 316 -7.89 -11.89 3.65
C VAL A 316 -8.05 -10.72 2.67
N GLY A 317 -7.67 -10.89 1.41
CA GLY A 317 -7.79 -9.84 0.40
C GLY A 317 -9.23 -9.54 -0.04
N ARG A 318 -10.16 -10.47 0.16
CA ARG A 318 -11.62 -10.24 -0.01
C ARG A 318 -12.20 -9.36 1.10
N MET A 319 -11.51 -9.27 2.22
CA MET A 319 -11.88 -8.56 3.45
C MET A 319 -10.85 -7.48 3.79
N SER A 320 -10.25 -6.85 2.77
CA SER A 320 -9.12 -5.96 2.96
C SER A 320 -9.41 -4.75 3.84
N LEU A 321 -10.60 -4.13 3.73
CA LEU A 321 -10.98 -2.98 4.54
C LEU A 321 -11.18 -3.40 6.00
N SER A 322 -11.91 -4.50 6.22
CA SER A 322 -12.16 -5.01 7.57
C SER A 322 -10.86 -5.42 8.27
N ASN A 323 -9.99 -6.17 7.58
CA ASN A 323 -8.73 -6.63 8.13
C ASN A 323 -7.77 -5.46 8.40
N TYR A 324 -7.70 -4.47 7.50
CA TYR A 324 -6.85 -3.30 7.69
C TYR A 324 -7.25 -2.48 8.92
N LEU A 325 -8.55 -2.23 9.13
CA LEU A 325 -9.03 -1.50 10.31
C LEU A 325 -8.75 -2.27 11.61
N ILE A 326 -8.99 -3.59 11.60
CA ILE A 326 -8.67 -4.45 12.75
C ILE A 326 -7.16 -4.43 13.04
N GLN A 327 -6.29 -4.40 12.01
CA GLN A 327 -4.84 -4.31 12.20
C GLN A 327 -4.44 -3.04 12.95
N SER A 328 -4.98 -1.89 12.55
CA SER A 328 -4.70 -0.61 13.23
C SER A 328 -5.20 -0.60 14.67
N ILE A 329 -6.41 -1.09 14.93
CA ILE A 329 -6.98 -1.13 16.29
C ILE A 329 -6.17 -2.08 17.19
N ILE A 330 -5.90 -3.31 16.72
CA ILE A 330 -5.16 -4.30 17.52
C ILE A 330 -3.70 -3.87 17.69
N GLY A 331 -3.05 -3.40 16.63
CA GLY A 331 -1.66 -2.95 16.67
C GLY A 331 -1.45 -1.79 17.64
N SER A 332 -2.31 -0.77 17.56
CA SER A 332 -2.26 0.36 18.48
C SER A 332 -2.54 -0.07 19.93
N PHE A 333 -3.45 -1.02 20.17
CA PHE A 333 -3.66 -1.58 21.51
C PHE A 333 -2.45 -2.39 22.02
N ILE A 334 -1.77 -3.14 21.14
CA ILE A 334 -0.58 -3.92 21.52
C ILE A 334 0.60 -3.01 21.85
N TYR A 335 0.89 -2.03 20.99
CA TYR A 335 2.15 -1.28 21.08
C TYR A 335 2.03 0.05 21.81
N TYR A 336 0.90 0.75 21.79
CA TYR A 336 0.82 2.08 22.42
C TYR A 336 0.54 1.98 23.93
N ASN A 337 0.78 3.10 24.63
CA ASN A 337 0.56 3.21 26.07
C ASN A 337 -0.90 2.99 26.51
N MET A 338 -1.87 3.14 25.60
CA MET A 338 -3.29 2.89 25.89
C MET A 338 -3.68 1.42 26.10
N GLY A 339 -2.79 0.46 25.82
CA GLY A 339 -3.06 -0.96 25.97
C GLY A 339 -1.91 -1.72 26.61
N LEU A 340 -1.27 -2.63 25.87
CA LEU A 340 -0.23 -3.52 26.42
C LEU A 340 1.15 -2.88 26.51
N SER A 341 1.37 -1.73 25.88
CA SER A 341 2.68 -1.03 25.87
C SER A 341 3.85 -1.92 25.44
N MET A 342 3.63 -2.86 24.51
CA MET A 342 4.64 -3.84 24.11
C MET A 342 5.90 -3.19 23.54
N TYR A 343 5.86 -1.92 23.13
CA TYR A 343 7.06 -1.19 22.71
C TYR A 343 8.17 -1.12 23.77
N LYS A 344 7.82 -1.27 25.06
CA LYS A 344 8.77 -1.30 26.19
C LYS A 344 9.48 -2.66 26.34
N TYR A 345 8.91 -3.73 25.78
CA TYR A 345 9.28 -5.11 26.10
C TYR A 345 9.61 -5.98 24.89
N ALA A 346 9.16 -5.60 23.69
CA ALA A 346 9.37 -6.36 22.45
C ALA A 346 10.37 -5.63 21.53
N GLY A 347 11.45 -6.32 21.20
CA GLY A 347 12.36 -5.97 20.11
C GLY A 347 11.73 -6.32 18.76
N TYR A 348 12.48 -6.11 17.68
CA TYR A 348 11.95 -6.31 16.33
C TYR A 348 11.65 -7.79 16.04
N SER A 349 12.40 -8.71 16.64
CA SER A 349 12.20 -10.15 16.59
C SER A 349 10.85 -10.57 17.18
N GLU A 350 10.57 -10.14 18.41
CA GLU A 350 9.29 -10.44 19.08
C GLU A 350 8.12 -9.81 18.35
N CYS A 351 8.30 -8.56 17.86
CA CYS A 351 7.30 -7.87 17.07
C CYS A 351 6.96 -8.61 15.77
N LEU A 352 7.97 -9.19 15.09
CA LEU A 352 7.74 -10.02 13.92
C LEU A 352 6.93 -11.28 14.27
N LEU A 353 7.22 -11.94 15.40
CA LEU A 353 6.45 -13.10 15.87
C LEU A 353 5.00 -12.74 16.18
N ILE A 354 4.77 -11.61 16.85
CA ILE A 354 3.43 -11.05 17.08
C ILE A 354 2.73 -10.83 15.73
N GLY A 355 3.41 -10.20 14.77
CA GLY A 355 2.89 -10.00 13.42
C GLY A 355 2.50 -11.30 12.71
N ILE A 356 3.33 -12.35 12.78
CA ILE A 356 3.04 -13.67 12.19
C ILE A 356 1.82 -14.32 12.86
N LEU A 357 1.72 -14.24 14.18
CA LEU A 357 0.57 -14.74 14.93
C LEU A 357 -0.72 -14.02 14.50
N LEU A 358 -0.70 -12.68 14.44
CA LEU A 358 -1.83 -11.88 13.97
C LEU A 358 -2.20 -12.23 12.52
N ALA A 359 -1.22 -12.50 11.65
CA ALA A 359 -1.46 -12.91 10.27
C ALA A 359 -2.23 -14.23 10.22
N ALA A 360 -1.78 -15.23 10.97
CA ALA A 360 -2.44 -16.54 11.05
C ALA A 360 -3.87 -16.42 11.58
N LEU A 361 -4.08 -15.62 12.65
CA LEU A 361 -5.40 -15.36 13.21
C LEU A 361 -6.33 -14.67 12.20
N GLN A 362 -5.84 -13.65 11.49
CA GLN A 362 -6.64 -12.95 10.47
C GLN A 362 -6.98 -13.84 9.25
N ILE A 363 -6.04 -14.69 8.82
CA ILE A 363 -6.29 -15.70 7.79
C ILE A 363 -7.37 -16.68 8.24
N GLY A 364 -7.25 -17.20 9.46
CA GLY A 364 -8.23 -18.12 10.06
C GLY A 364 -9.62 -17.49 10.16
N TYR A 365 -9.70 -16.29 10.74
CA TYR A 365 -10.94 -15.53 10.87
C TYR A 365 -11.58 -15.22 9.51
N SER A 366 -10.80 -14.71 8.56
CA SER A 366 -11.31 -14.41 7.21
C SER A 366 -11.84 -15.66 6.53
N THR A 367 -11.14 -16.79 6.65
CA THR A 367 -11.56 -18.07 6.07
C THR A 367 -12.85 -18.58 6.71
N TRP A 368 -12.95 -18.51 8.03
CA TRP A 368 -14.16 -18.86 8.77
C TRP A 368 -15.35 -17.97 8.37
N TRP A 369 -15.16 -16.65 8.29
CA TRP A 369 -16.20 -15.69 7.94
C TRP A 369 -16.85 -16.00 6.59
N PHE A 370 -16.04 -16.34 5.59
CA PHE A 370 -16.51 -16.64 4.24
C PHE A 370 -17.20 -18.01 4.09
N LYS A 371 -17.27 -18.84 5.14
CA LYS A 371 -18.12 -20.04 5.15
C LYS A 371 -19.61 -19.69 5.16
N THR A 372 -19.97 -18.59 5.83
CA THR A 372 -21.37 -18.17 6.03
C THR A 372 -21.71 -16.87 5.30
N HIS A 373 -20.74 -15.99 5.05
CA HIS A 373 -20.97 -14.66 4.46
C HIS A 373 -20.36 -14.51 3.06
N LYS A 374 -21.01 -13.71 2.19
CA LYS A 374 -20.53 -13.47 0.81
C LYS A 374 -19.45 -12.37 0.71
N ARG A 375 -19.46 -11.43 1.64
CA ARG A 375 -18.60 -10.23 1.71
C ARG A 375 -18.13 -10.01 3.14
N GLY A 376 -17.05 -9.27 3.31
CA GLY A 376 -16.58 -8.88 4.64
C GLY A 376 -17.54 -7.96 5.38
N PRO A 377 -17.38 -7.80 6.72
CA PRO A 377 -18.24 -6.95 7.52
C PRO A 377 -18.31 -5.50 6.99
N LEU A 378 -17.17 -4.79 6.96
CA LEU A 378 -17.11 -3.40 6.50
C LEU A 378 -17.28 -3.29 4.99
N GLU A 379 -16.84 -4.29 4.23
CA GLU A 379 -17.10 -4.36 2.78
C GLU A 379 -18.59 -4.45 2.48
N SER A 380 -19.37 -5.14 3.32
CA SER A 380 -20.83 -5.24 3.19
C SER A 380 -21.49 -3.91 3.49
N ILE A 381 -21.07 -3.22 4.56
CA ILE A 381 -21.53 -1.87 4.90
C ILE A 381 -21.20 -0.90 3.76
N TRP A 382 -19.93 -0.86 3.34
CA TRP A 382 -19.48 0.01 2.25
C TRP A 382 -20.22 -0.25 0.94
N HIS A 383 -20.51 -1.52 0.62
CA HIS A 383 -21.32 -1.87 -0.54
C HIS A 383 -22.75 -1.36 -0.41
N LYS A 384 -23.43 -1.59 0.73
CA LYS A 384 -24.79 -1.08 0.95
C LYS A 384 -24.83 0.44 0.81
N LEU A 385 -23.90 1.14 1.46
CA LEU A 385 -23.77 2.60 1.42
C LEU A 385 -23.53 3.15 -0.01
N THR A 386 -22.76 2.43 -0.83
CA THR A 386 -22.55 2.79 -2.25
C THR A 386 -23.84 2.78 -3.07
N TRP A 387 -24.76 1.86 -2.76
CA TRP A 387 -25.95 1.60 -3.54
C TRP A 387 -27.24 2.14 -2.90
N LEU A 388 -27.12 2.95 -1.85
CA LEU A 388 -28.26 3.68 -1.28
C LEU A 388 -29.03 4.45 -2.36
N GLY A 389 -30.36 4.39 -2.25
CA GLY A 389 -31.29 5.05 -3.15
C GLY A 389 -31.52 4.36 -4.50
N LYS A 390 -30.95 3.17 -4.74
CA LYS A 390 -31.25 2.37 -5.94
C LYS A 390 -32.30 1.32 -5.59
N LYS A 391 -33.49 1.40 -6.21
CA LYS A 391 -34.40 0.25 -6.28
C LYS A 391 -33.75 -0.75 -7.24
N ASP A 392 -33.58 -1.99 -6.78
CA ASP A 392 -32.95 -3.07 -7.53
C ASP A 392 -33.68 -3.36 -8.85
#